data_AF-A0AAJ6TPR2-F1
#
_entry.id   AF-A0AAJ6TPR2-F1
#
_cell.length_a   1.000
_cell.length_b   1.000
_cell.length_c   1.000
_cell.angle_alpha   90.00
_cell.angle_beta   90.00
_cell.angle_gamma   90.00
#
_symmetry.space_group_name_H-M   'P 1'
#
loop_
_entity.id
_entity.type
_entity.pdbx_description
1 polymer ?
#
loop_
_entity_poly.entity_id
_entity_poly.type
_entity_poly.pdbx_seq_one_letter_code
_entity_poly.pdbx_strand_id
1 'polypeptide(L)'
;MEVMLNMLTSTSYEWTSSAELLCALKPPLMRLCARYLLQEKEGGKALDSVANFHLQNGAMVERLNWMAGRSEKGLRQGGCIMVNYMYRVEHIEEYA
;
A
#
# COMPACT_ATOMS: atom_id res chain seq x y z
N MET A 1 15.03 3.24 11.46
CA MET A 1 14.29 3.81 10.31
C MET A 1 15.18 3.88 9.08
N GLU A 2 16.37 4.46 9.17
CA GLU A 2 17.30 4.64 8.04
C GLU A 2 17.71 3.35 7.31
N VAL A 3 18.01 2.26 8.04
CA VAL A 3 18.34 0.95 7.42
C VAL A 3 17.21 0.43 6.52
N MET A 4 15.97 0.50 7.00
CA MET A 4 14.79 0.06 6.23
C MET A 4 14.57 0.96 5.02
N LEU A 5 14.74 2.28 5.17
CA LEU A 5 14.63 3.22 4.07
C LEU A 5 15.64 2.92 2.96
N ASN A 6 16.94 2.84 3.30
CA ASN A 6 18.02 2.59 2.34
C ASN A 6 17.85 1.24 1.61
N MET A 7 17.36 0.23 2.33
CA MET A 7 17.11 -1.09 1.79
C MET A 7 15.94 -1.10 0.79
N LEU A 8 14.84 -0.41 1.11
CA LEU A 8 13.66 -0.32 0.25
C LEU A 8 13.87 0.59 -0.97
N THR A 9 14.76 1.58 -0.86
CA THR A 9 15.08 2.51 -1.96
C THR A 9 16.28 2.06 -2.81
N SER A 10 16.92 0.94 -2.47
CA SER A 10 17.99 0.36 -3.29
C SER A 10 17.49 0.05 -4.71
N THR A 11 18.29 0.39 -5.71
CA THR A 11 17.97 0.14 -7.13
C THR A 11 18.05 -1.34 -7.52
N SER A 12 18.75 -2.17 -6.73
CA SER A 12 18.91 -3.60 -7.01
C SER A 12 17.78 -4.46 -6.45
N TYR A 13 17.00 -3.95 -5.48
CA TYR A 13 15.89 -4.67 -4.84
C TYR A 13 16.21 -6.10 -4.35
N GLU A 14 17.49 -6.40 -4.04
CA GLU A 14 17.97 -7.73 -3.64
C GLU A 14 17.23 -8.32 -2.44
N TRP A 15 16.68 -7.46 -1.59
CA TRP A 15 15.90 -7.88 -0.44
C TRP A 15 14.66 -8.70 -0.79
N THR A 16 14.17 -8.58 -2.02
CA THR A 16 13.01 -9.33 -2.52
C THR A 16 13.32 -10.81 -2.75
N SER A 17 14.61 -11.17 -2.80
CA SER A 17 15.08 -12.55 -3.02
C SER A 17 15.31 -13.34 -1.73
N SER A 18 15.35 -12.67 -0.56
CA SER A 18 15.55 -13.35 0.74
C SER A 18 14.22 -13.58 1.46
N ALA A 19 13.92 -14.84 1.75
CA ALA A 19 12.73 -15.22 2.49
C ALA A 19 12.72 -14.66 3.92
N GLU A 20 13.88 -14.59 4.56
CA GLU A 20 14.08 -14.04 5.90
C GLU A 20 13.74 -12.56 5.95
N LEU A 21 14.27 -11.79 4.98
CA LEU A 21 14.01 -10.35 4.87
C LEU A 21 12.55 -10.08 4.53
N LEU A 22 11.95 -10.84 3.61
CA LEU A 22 10.51 -10.73 3.31
C LEU A 22 9.65 -11.01 4.55
N CYS A 23 10.01 -12.02 5.35
CA CYS A 23 9.31 -12.36 6.59
C CYS A 23 9.40 -11.22 7.62
N ALA A 24 10.60 -10.69 7.82
CA ALA A 24 10.85 -9.61 8.77
C ALA A 24 10.19 -8.28 8.36
N LEU A 25 10.16 -7.97 7.05
CA LEU A 25 9.62 -6.72 6.52
C LEU A 25 8.10 -6.71 6.40
N LYS A 26 7.45 -7.87 6.20
CA LYS A 26 6.01 -7.93 5.97
C LYS A 26 5.20 -7.26 7.10
N PRO A 27 5.34 -7.61 8.39
CA PRO A 27 4.52 -7.00 9.44
C PRO A 27 4.62 -5.47 9.55
N PRO A 28 5.83 -4.85 9.61
CA PRO A 28 5.93 -3.40 9.71
C PRO A 28 5.43 -2.70 8.44
N LEU A 29 5.74 -3.21 7.24
CA LEU A 29 5.32 -2.57 6.00
C LEU A 29 3.82 -2.65 5.77
N MET A 30 3.18 -3.76 6.12
CA MET A 30 1.72 -3.89 6.04
C MET A 30 1.03 -2.91 6.99
N ARG A 31 1.58 -2.68 8.20
CA ARG A 31 1.05 -1.70 9.15
C ARG A 31 1.23 -0.27 8.64
N LEU A 32 2.41 0.06 8.11
CA LEU A 32 2.71 1.38 7.55
C LEU A 32 1.83 1.67 6.32
N CYS A 33 1.63 0.68 5.45
CA CYS A 33 0.74 0.80 4.30
C CYS A 33 -0.70 1.06 4.73
N ALA A 34 -1.23 0.32 5.71
CA ALA A 34 -2.58 0.58 6.25
C ALA A 34 -2.71 2.00 6.81
N ARG A 35 -1.71 2.47 7.55
CA ARG A 35 -1.68 3.85 8.06
C ARG A 35 -1.64 4.87 6.92
N TYR A 36 -0.76 4.68 5.94
CA TYR A 36 -0.60 5.55 4.79
C TYR A 36 -1.91 5.73 4.02
N LEU A 37 -2.64 4.64 3.77
CA LEU A 37 -3.89 4.68 3.01
C LEU A 37 -5.06 5.29 3.80
N LEU A 38 -5.12 5.08 5.12
CA LEU A 38 -6.31 5.41 5.92
C LEU A 38 -6.17 6.69 6.76
N GLN A 39 -4.95 7.04 7.17
CA GLN A 39 -4.70 8.13 8.13
C GLN A 39 -3.93 9.29 7.54
N GLU A 40 -2.99 9.04 6.63
CA GLU A 40 -2.20 10.10 6.03
C GLU A 40 -3.04 10.84 4.98
N LYS A 41 -3.13 12.16 5.14
CA LYS A 41 -4.02 13.02 4.34
C LYS A 41 -3.35 14.32 3.95
N GLU A 42 -3.72 14.84 2.79
CA GLU A 42 -3.35 16.18 2.32
C GLU A 42 -4.62 16.92 1.87
N GLY A 43 -4.85 18.14 2.38
CA GLY A 43 -6.06 18.90 2.06
C GLY A 43 -7.37 18.18 2.39
N GLY A 44 -7.37 17.30 3.41
CA GLY A 44 -8.53 16.50 3.82
C GLY A 44 -8.78 15.23 2.99
N LYS A 45 -7.99 15.00 1.94
CA LYS A 45 -8.07 13.84 1.04
C LYS A 45 -7.02 12.80 1.39
N ALA A 46 -7.24 11.53 1.02
CA ALA A 46 -6.22 10.49 1.20
C ALA A 46 -4.96 10.88 0.43
N LEU A 47 -3.79 10.68 1.05
CA LEU A 47 -2.50 11.11 0.47
C LEU A 47 -2.14 10.31 -0.81
N ASP A 48 -2.51 9.03 -0.86
CA ASP A 48 -2.37 8.22 -2.07
C ASP A 48 -3.47 8.58 -3.09
N SER A 49 -3.06 8.90 -4.32
CA SER A 49 -4.00 9.36 -5.35
C SER A 49 -4.98 8.26 -5.81
N VAL A 50 -4.56 6.99 -5.79
CA VAL A 50 -5.40 5.85 -6.17
C VAL A 50 -6.39 5.52 -5.05
N ALA A 51 -5.95 5.53 -3.79
CA ALA A 51 -6.83 5.43 -2.63
C ALA A 51 -7.85 6.55 -2.64
N ASN A 52 -7.41 7.79 -2.84
CA ASN A 52 -8.31 8.93 -2.93
C ASN A 52 -9.36 8.74 -4.04
N PHE A 53 -8.95 8.28 -5.24
CA PHE A 53 -9.88 7.98 -6.32
C PHE A 53 -10.94 6.94 -5.91
N HIS A 54 -10.53 5.81 -5.34
CA HIS A 54 -11.48 4.76 -4.97
C HIS A 54 -12.40 5.17 -3.81
N LEU A 55 -11.83 5.79 -2.77
CA LEU A 55 -12.58 6.22 -1.59
C LEU A 55 -13.60 7.32 -1.93
N GLN A 56 -13.24 8.31 -2.76
CA GLN A 56 -14.19 9.34 -3.23
C GLN A 56 -15.33 8.80 -4.10
N ASN A 57 -15.19 7.58 -4.62
CA ASN A 57 -16.25 6.90 -5.36
C ASN A 57 -17.03 5.90 -4.48
N GLY A 58 -16.84 5.92 -3.16
CA GLY A 58 -17.58 5.08 -2.22
C GLY A 58 -17.01 3.67 -2.03
N ALA A 59 -15.75 3.43 -2.43
CA ALA A 59 -15.08 2.17 -2.10
C ALA A 59 -14.61 2.15 -0.66
N MET A 60 -14.41 0.93 -0.12
CA MET A 60 -13.67 0.69 1.11
C MET A 60 -12.36 -0.03 0.83
N VAL A 61 -11.32 0.27 1.62
CA VAL A 61 -10.11 -0.56 1.65
C VAL A 61 -10.48 -1.92 2.25
N GLU A 62 -10.42 -2.97 1.44
CA GLU A 62 -10.81 -4.32 1.87
C GLU A 62 -9.59 -5.12 2.34
N ARG A 63 -8.56 -5.22 1.50
CA ARG A 63 -7.42 -6.09 1.76
C ARG A 63 -6.12 -5.53 1.22
N LEU A 64 -5.08 -5.57 2.06
CA LEU A 64 -3.70 -5.37 1.64
C LEU A 64 -3.11 -6.72 1.21
N ASN A 65 -2.42 -6.73 0.07
CA ASN A 65 -1.84 -7.92 -0.55
C ASN A 65 -0.31 -7.78 -0.60
N TRP A 66 0.36 -8.55 0.25
CA TRP A 66 1.82 -8.59 0.31
C TRP A 66 2.43 -9.25 -0.94
N MET A 67 3.44 -8.62 -1.52
CA MET A 67 4.19 -9.13 -2.69
C MET A 67 3.32 -9.51 -3.91
N ALA A 68 2.24 -8.75 -4.12
CA ALA A 68 1.30 -8.94 -5.22
C ALA A 68 1.70 -8.21 -6.51
N GLY A 69 2.51 -7.15 -6.42
CA GLY A 69 3.00 -6.38 -7.56
C GLY A 69 4.52 -6.48 -7.76
N ARG A 70 5.04 -7.66 -8.14
CA ARG A 70 6.49 -7.95 -8.19
C ARG A 70 7.26 -7.36 -9.37
N SER A 71 6.65 -6.45 -10.13
CA SER A 71 7.37 -5.73 -11.19
C SER A 71 8.28 -4.67 -10.57
N GLU A 72 9.29 -4.25 -11.32
CA GLU A 72 10.17 -3.14 -10.94
C GLU A 72 9.37 -1.85 -10.64
N LYS A 73 8.28 -1.63 -11.40
CA LYS A 73 7.32 -0.55 -11.15
C LYS A 73 6.63 -0.71 -9.79
N GLY A 74 6.15 -1.90 -9.45
CA GLY A 74 5.48 -2.17 -8.18
C GLY A 74 6.43 -2.06 -6.97
N LEU A 75 7.70 -2.41 -7.16
CA LEU A 75 8.75 -2.16 -6.16
C LEU A 75 8.96 -0.67 -5.91
N ARG A 76 9.15 0.12 -6.97
CA ARG A 76 9.33 1.58 -6.88
C ARG A 76 8.14 2.31 -6.25
N GLN A 77 6.92 1.92 -6.61
CA GLN A 77 5.72 2.70 -6.27
C GLN A 77 5.12 2.31 -4.92
N GLY A 78 5.23 1.06 -4.49
CA GLY A 78 4.51 0.57 -3.31
C GLY A 78 5.13 -0.64 -2.63
N GLY A 79 6.41 -0.95 -2.87
CA GLY A 79 7.09 -2.08 -2.22
C GLY A 79 6.43 -3.44 -2.48
N CYS A 80 5.83 -3.62 -3.67
CA CYS A 80 5.00 -4.77 -4.06
C CYS A 80 3.71 -4.99 -3.24
N ILE A 81 3.27 -4.03 -2.43
CA ILE A 81 1.98 -4.11 -1.74
C ILE A 81 0.89 -3.60 -2.69
N MET A 82 -0.13 -4.42 -2.92
CA MET A 82 -1.31 -4.04 -3.69
C MET A 82 -2.53 -3.98 -2.77
N VAL A 83 -3.53 -3.18 -3.13
CA VAL A 83 -4.75 -2.99 -2.33
C VAL A 83 -5.95 -3.45 -3.14
N ASN A 84 -6.86 -4.20 -2.50
CA ASN A 84 -8.19 -4.42 -3.03
C ASN A 84 -9.13 -3.37 -2.43
N TYR A 85 -9.85 -2.66 -3.31
CA TYR A 85 -10.93 -1.75 -2.96
C TYR A 85 -12.25 -2.42 -3.30
N MET A 86 -13.14 -2.50 -2.31
CA MET A 86 -14.46 -3.13 -2.46
C MET A 86 -15.53 -2.04 -2.58
N TYR A 87 -16.38 -2.15 -3.60
CA TYR A 87 -17.57 -1.33 -3.74
C TYR A 87 -18.78 -2.13 -3.28
N ARG A 88 -19.46 -1.65 -2.25
CA ARG A 88 -20.76 -2.21 -1.84
C ARG A 88 -21.84 -1.36 -2.49
N VAL A 89 -22.47 -1.89 -3.53
CA VAL A 89 -23.46 -1.16 -4.33
C VAL A 89 -24.57 -0.55 -3.46
N GLU A 90 -25.01 -1.28 -2.44
CA GLU A 90 -26.05 -0.84 -1.49
C GLU A 90 -25.65 0.39 -0.65
N HIS A 91 -24.36 0.68 -0.53
CA HIS A 91 -23.82 1.75 0.32
C HIS A 91 -22.89 2.71 -0.43
N ILE A 92 -22.82 2.62 -1.77
CA ILE A 92 -21.81 3.36 -2.54
C ILE A 92 -21.99 4.88 -2.41
N GLU A 93 -23.23 5.36 -2.36
CA GLU A 93 -23.55 6.79 -2.19
C GLU A 93 -23.33 7.26 -0.75
N GLU A 94 -23.44 6.37 0.25
CA GLU A 94 -23.20 6.69 1.66
C GLU A 94 -21.71 6.87 1.96
N TYR A 95 -20.85 6.13 1.24
CA TYR A 95 -19.40 6.11 1.47
C TYR A 95 -18.62 7.08 0.60
N ALA A 96 -19.23 7.65 -0.44
CA ALA A 96 -18.62 8.63 -1.35
C ALA A 96 -18.57 10.04 -0.72
#